data_AF-A0A660HT47-F1
#
_entry.id   AF-A0A660HT47-F1
#
_cell.length_a   1.000
_cell.length_b   1.000
_cell.length_c   1.000
_cell.angle_alpha   90.00
_cell.angle_beta   90.00
_cell.angle_gamma   90.00
#
_symmetry.space_group_name_H-M   'P 1'
#
loop_
_entity.id
_entity.type
_entity.pdbx_description
1 polymer ?
#
loop_
_entity_poly.entity_id
_entity_poly.type
_entity_poly.pdbx_seq_one_letter_code
_entity_poly.pdbx_strand_id
1 'polypeptide(L)'
;MNTCENAKVPYTLENIKKCMCPKCPVQADSKCAMDKLDNLMKQYESGSEGNVPKNQDVPGVYCSTGRATCQDLYPEEQCICYTCAVWKEYHLQNVKPTMYFCQRGGAV
;
A
#
# COMPACT_ATOMS: atom_id res chain seq x y z
N MET A 1 -16.25 -6.18 -21.15
CA MET A 1 -14.86 -5.68 -21.23
C MET A 1 -14.50 -5.23 -19.82
N ASN A 2 -13.82 -6.09 -19.06
CA ASN A 2 -13.52 -5.88 -17.63
C ASN A 2 -12.20 -5.11 -17.52
N THR A 3 -12.27 -3.79 -17.38
CA THR A 3 -11.10 -2.89 -17.38
C THR A 3 -10.43 -2.78 -16.01
N CYS A 4 -10.06 -3.92 -15.42
CA CYS A 4 -9.24 -3.98 -14.20
C CYS A 4 -7.78 -4.39 -14.50
N GLU A 5 -7.40 -4.42 -15.77
CA GLU A 5 -6.02 -4.68 -16.18
C GLU A 5 -5.21 -3.38 -16.26
N ASN A 6 -4.24 -3.30 -15.36
CA ASN A 6 -2.95 -2.61 -15.49
C ASN A 6 -2.87 -1.11 -15.21
N ALA A 7 -3.14 -0.72 -13.97
CA ALA A 7 -2.27 0.26 -13.31
C ALA A 7 -1.23 -0.49 -12.45
N LYS A 8 -0.29 -1.18 -13.10
CA LYS A 8 0.74 -1.96 -12.40
C LYS A 8 1.80 -1.00 -11.84
N VAL A 9 1.61 -0.55 -10.60
CA VAL A 9 2.75 -0.02 -9.84
C VAL A 9 3.67 -1.21 -9.51
N PRO A 10 4.92 -1.24 -9.98
CA PRO A 10 5.85 -2.31 -9.66
C PRO A 10 6.05 -2.44 -8.15
N TYR A 11 6.08 -3.66 -7.64
CA TYR A 11 6.40 -3.92 -6.23
C TYR A 11 7.93 -3.88 -6.05
N THR A 12 8.48 -2.67 -5.94
CA THR A 12 9.91 -2.40 -5.79
C THR A 12 10.19 -1.72 -4.46
N LEU A 13 11.41 -1.84 -3.97
CA LEU A 13 11.84 -1.14 -2.75
C LEU A 13 11.64 0.38 -2.86
N GLU A 14 11.93 0.96 -4.02
CA GLU A 14 11.71 2.39 -4.26
C GLU A 14 10.24 2.78 -4.08
N ASN A 15 9.31 2.03 -4.68
CA ASN A 15 7.88 2.29 -4.55
C ASN A 15 7.39 2.04 -3.11
N ILE A 16 7.94 1.05 -2.40
CA ILE A 16 7.66 0.83 -0.97
C ILE A 16 8.10 2.03 -0.15
N LYS A 17 9.32 2.56 -0.37
CA LYS A 17 9.86 3.71 0.36
C LYS A 17 9.09 5.01 0.04
N LYS A 18 8.63 5.18 -1.20
CA LYS A 18 7.83 6.34 -1.63
C LYS A 18 6.37 6.26 -1.21
N CYS A 19 5.85 5.07 -0.88
CA CYS A 19 4.45 4.93 -0.54
C CYS A 19 4.12 5.52 0.82
N MET A 20 2.91 6.07 0.95
CA MET A 20 2.38 6.57 2.23
C MET A 20 1.26 5.69 2.78
N CYS A 21 1.07 4.48 2.23
CA CYS A 21 0.03 3.55 2.70
C CYS A 21 0.07 3.31 4.22
N PRO A 22 1.25 3.12 4.86
CA PRO A 22 1.31 2.91 6.31
C PRO A 22 0.87 4.13 7.14
N LYS A 23 0.71 5.29 6.52
CA LYS A 23 0.25 6.54 7.16
C LYS A 23 -1.23 6.82 6.92
N CYS A 24 -1.94 5.93 6.21
CA CYS A 24 -3.36 6.12 5.95
C CYS A 24 -4.18 5.90 7.24
N PRO A 25 -5.15 6.78 7.55
CA PRO A 25 -6.08 6.61 8.68
C PRO A 25 -6.73 5.21 8.78
N VAL A 26 -7.05 4.59 7.64
CA VAL A 26 -7.55 3.19 7.54
C VAL A 26 -6.68 2.14 8.26
N GLN A 27 -5.39 2.43 8.47
CA GLN A 27 -4.42 1.57 9.13
C GLN A 27 -4.07 2.02 10.56
N ALA A 28 -4.49 3.21 10.99
CA ALA A 28 -3.97 3.84 12.21
C ALA A 28 -4.23 3.02 13.48
N ASP A 29 -5.39 2.37 13.55
CA ASP A 29 -5.80 1.55 14.69
C ASP A 29 -5.62 0.03 14.45
N SER A 30 -5.06 -0.36 13.29
CA SER A 30 -4.80 -1.77 12.96
C SER A 30 -3.55 -2.25 13.67
N LYS A 31 -3.70 -3.23 14.57
CA LYS A 31 -2.56 -3.87 15.23
C LYS A 31 -1.66 -4.56 14.21
N CYS A 32 -2.25 -5.27 13.25
CA CYS A 32 -1.50 -5.93 12.18
C CYS A 32 -0.66 -4.94 11.38
N ALA A 33 -1.20 -3.77 11.03
CA ALA A 33 -0.48 -2.76 10.27
C ALA A 33 0.65 -2.15 11.10
N MET A 34 0.40 -1.84 12.37
CA MET A 34 1.41 -1.29 13.29
C MET A 34 2.56 -2.28 13.53
N ASP A 35 2.27 -3.56 13.77
CA ASP A 35 3.28 -4.61 13.95
C ASP A 35 4.15 -4.77 12.70
N LYS A 36 3.57 -4.71 11.50
CA LYS A 36 4.32 -4.77 10.24
C LYS A 36 5.17 -3.52 9.99
N LEU A 37 4.65 -2.34 10.34
CA LEU A 37 5.40 -1.10 10.21
C LEU A 37 6.66 -1.12 11.10
N ASP A 38 6.51 -1.53 12.36
CA ASP A 38 7.62 -1.65 13.30
C ASP A 38 8.68 -2.65 12.81
N ASN A 39 8.25 -3.83 12.35
CA ASN A 39 9.17 -4.82 11.77
C ASN A 39 9.88 -4.30 10.52
N LEU A 40 9.19 -3.58 9.65
CA LEU A 40 9.78 -2.99 8.44
C LEU A 40 10.82 -1.92 8.80
N MET A 41 10.54 -1.08 9.80
CA MET A 41 11.48 -0.07 10.29
C MET A 41 12.74 -0.72 10.87
N LYS A 42 12.60 -1.77 11.70
CA LYS A 42 13.72 -2.55 12.24
C LYS A 42 14.58 -3.17 11.14
N GLN A 43 13.97 -3.67 10.07
CA GLN A 43 14.72 -4.21 8.92
C GLN A 43 15.56 -3.13 8.24
N TYR A 44 15.02 -1.92 8.05
CA TYR A 44 15.79 -0.80 7.50
C TYR A 44 16.93 -0.37 8.41
N GLU A 45 16.68 -0.23 9.72
CA GLU A 45 17.71 0.11 10.71
C GLU A 45 18.83 -0.93 10.79
N SER A 46 18.51 -2.22 10.60
CA SER A 46 19.49 -3.31 10.59
C SER A 46 20.39 -3.35 9.35
N GLY A 47 20.22 -2.43 8.39
CA GLY A 47 21.00 -2.41 7.16
C GLY A 47 20.57 -3.45 6.12
N SER A 48 19.38 -4.03 6.26
CA SER A 48 18.81 -4.99 5.29
C SER A 48 18.25 -4.31 4.03
N GLU A 49 18.66 -3.07 3.74
CA GLU A 49 18.09 -2.19 2.72
C GLU A 49 18.20 -2.71 1.27
N GLY A 50 18.93 -3.80 1.02
CA GLY A 50 19.06 -4.39 -0.31
C GLY A 50 17.93 -5.33 -0.72
N ASN A 51 17.13 -5.84 0.22
CA ASN A 51 16.09 -6.83 -0.06
C ASN A 51 14.71 -6.16 -0.16
N VAL A 52 13.97 -6.50 -1.21
CA VAL A 52 12.56 -6.14 -1.31
C VAL A 52 11.79 -6.97 -0.27
N PRO A 53 11.16 -6.36 0.75
CA PRO A 53 10.41 -7.11 1.77
C PRO A 53 9.25 -7.85 1.11
N LYS A 54 8.80 -8.97 1.68
CA LYS A 54 7.64 -9.68 1.10
C LYS A 54 6.38 -8.86 1.35
N ASN A 55 5.39 -8.97 0.47
CA ASN A 55 4.09 -8.30 0.62
C ASN A 55 3.45 -8.53 2.00
N GLN A 56 3.56 -9.74 2.55
CA GLN A 56 3.03 -10.06 3.87
C GLN A 56 3.71 -9.27 5.02
N ASP A 57 4.92 -8.76 4.82
CA ASP A 57 5.73 -8.07 5.83
C ASP A 57 5.55 -6.55 5.77
N VAL A 58 4.86 -6.02 4.76
CA VAL A 58 4.61 -4.58 4.60
C VAL A 58 3.17 -4.26 4.97
N PRO A 59 2.91 -3.23 5.78
CA PRO A 59 1.55 -2.83 6.16
C PRO A 59 0.71 -2.29 4.97
N GLY A 60 1.36 -2.01 3.83
CA GLY A 60 0.69 -1.93 2.53
C GLY A 60 1.56 -1.38 1.41
N VAL A 61 1.23 -1.77 0.17
CA VAL A 61 1.51 -1.05 -1.10
C VAL A 61 0.37 -1.40 -2.06
N TYR A 62 -0.83 -0.93 -1.74
CA TYR A 62 -2.03 -1.49 -2.34
C TYR A 62 -2.18 -1.25 -3.85
N CYS A 63 -1.59 -0.16 -4.35
CA CYS A 63 -1.50 0.10 -5.79
C CYS A 63 -0.60 -0.89 -6.54
N SER A 64 0.26 -1.62 -5.83
CA SER A 64 1.07 -2.72 -6.38
C SER A 64 0.46 -4.09 -6.13
N THR A 65 -0.07 -4.31 -4.93
CA THR A 65 -0.48 -5.64 -4.46
C THR A 65 -1.97 -5.90 -4.61
N GLY A 66 -2.73 -4.86 -4.94
CA GLY A 66 -4.15 -4.92 -5.22
C GLY A 66 -5.04 -5.09 -3.99
N ARG A 67 -4.54 -5.49 -2.81
CA ARG A 67 -5.33 -5.63 -1.57
C ARG A 67 -4.47 -5.57 -0.31
N ALA A 68 -5.09 -5.28 0.82
CA ALA A 68 -4.47 -5.41 2.13
C ALA A 68 -4.33 -6.86 2.57
N THR A 69 -3.29 -7.13 3.37
CA THR A 69 -3.06 -8.43 4.03
C THR A 69 -3.54 -8.43 5.48
N CYS A 70 -3.67 -7.26 6.10
CA CYS A 70 -4.27 -7.10 7.41
C CYS A 70 -5.80 -7.11 7.30
N GLN A 71 -6.46 -7.77 8.26
CA GLN A 71 -7.92 -7.95 8.30
C GLN A 71 -8.61 -7.03 9.32
N ASP A 72 -7.84 -6.41 10.20
CA ASP A 72 -8.26 -5.48 11.25
C ASP A 72 -8.12 -4.00 10.80
N LEU A 73 -8.33 -3.74 9.50
CA LEU A 73 -8.38 -2.38 8.97
C LEU A 73 -9.74 -1.74 9.27
N TYR A 74 -9.76 -0.41 9.29
CA TYR A 74 -10.94 0.38 9.63
C TYR A 74 -11.50 1.03 8.34
N PRO A 75 -12.36 0.34 7.58
CA PRO A 75 -12.78 0.79 6.24
C PRO A 75 -13.64 2.06 6.23
N GLU A 76 -14.16 2.48 7.39
CA GLU A 76 -14.85 3.76 7.59
C GLU A 76 -13.86 4.94 7.41
N GLU A 77 -12.57 4.71 7.68
CA GLU A 77 -11.54 5.73 7.63
C GLU A 77 -11.01 5.98 6.22
N GLN A 78 -10.58 7.24 6.00
CA GLN A 78 -10.17 7.69 4.69
C GLN A 78 -8.77 7.20 4.30
N CYS A 79 -8.59 6.99 3.01
CA CYS A 79 -7.29 6.72 2.42
C CYS A 79 -6.73 8.00 1.81
N ILE A 80 -5.51 8.36 2.20
CA ILE A 80 -4.81 9.54 1.67
C ILE A 80 -3.97 9.21 0.43
N CYS A 81 -4.35 8.17 -0.31
CA CYS A 81 -3.57 7.63 -1.42
C CYS A 81 -3.28 8.72 -2.50
N TYR A 82 -4.14 9.72 -2.66
CA TYR A 82 -3.96 10.89 -3.54
C TYR A 82 -2.78 11.82 -3.17
N THR A 83 -2.28 11.78 -1.94
CA THR A 83 -1.12 12.58 -1.50
C THR A 83 0.21 11.86 -1.74
N CYS A 84 0.17 10.55 -1.99
CA CYS A 84 1.34 9.68 -2.16
C CYS A 84 2.13 10.02 -3.45
N ALA A 85 3.46 9.99 -3.38
CA ALA A 85 4.32 10.18 -4.56
C ALA A 85 4.04 9.14 -5.65
N VAL A 86 3.94 7.86 -5.26
CA VAL A 86 3.62 6.74 -6.15
C VAL A 86 2.29 6.97 -6.87
N TRP A 87 1.29 7.53 -6.18
CA TRP A 87 0.01 7.82 -6.81
C TRP A 87 0.13 8.83 -7.96
N LYS A 88 0.91 9.89 -7.73
CA LYS A 88 1.13 10.95 -8.72
C LYS A 88 2.00 10.47 -9.88
N GLU A 89 3.11 9.79 -9.58
CA GLU A 89 4.08 9.27 -10.55
C GLU A 89 3.44 8.27 -11.54
N TYR A 90 2.51 7.44 -11.06
CA TYR A 90 1.83 6.44 -11.88
C TYR A 90 0.45 6.90 -12.38
N HIS A 91 0.12 8.19 -12.22
CA HIS A 91 -1.14 8.80 -12.68
C HIS A 91 -2.39 8.02 -12.25
N LEU A 92 -2.42 7.51 -11.02
CA LEU A 92 -3.48 6.62 -10.53
C LEU A 92 -4.86 7.31 -10.47
N GLN A 93 -4.90 8.64 -10.48
CA GLN A 93 -6.14 9.41 -10.63
C GLN A 93 -6.89 9.13 -11.94
N ASN A 94 -6.19 8.67 -12.98
CA ASN A 94 -6.77 8.36 -14.29
C ASN A 94 -7.26 6.91 -14.38
N VAL A 95 -6.91 6.09 -13.38
CA VAL A 95 -7.24 4.67 -13.33
C VAL A 95 -8.59 4.52 -12.65
N LYS A 96 -9.45 3.66 -13.19
CA LYS A 96 -10.73 3.32 -12.58
C LYS A 96 -10.69 1.88 -12.05
N PRO A 97 -11.26 1.62 -10.86
CA PRO A 97 -11.73 2.61 -9.90
C PRO A 97 -10.57 3.28 -9.13
N THR A 98 -10.62 4.60 -8.99
CA THR A 98 -9.49 5.43 -8.55
C THR A 98 -9.05 5.12 -7.11
N MET A 99 -9.98 5.00 -6.16
CA MET A 99 -9.65 4.89 -4.72
C MET A 99 -9.78 3.48 -4.12
N TYR A 100 -10.04 2.46 -4.95
CA TYR A 100 -10.40 1.12 -4.46
C TYR A 100 -9.25 0.32 -3.85
N PHE A 101 -8.01 0.66 -4.19
CA PHE A 101 -6.84 -0.10 -3.75
C PHE A 101 -6.76 -0.19 -2.22
N CYS A 102 -7.16 0.87 -1.52
CA CYS A 102 -6.81 1.05 -0.13
C CYS A 102 -7.79 0.42 0.91
N GLN A 103 -8.98 -0.05 0.50
CA GLN A 103 -9.98 -0.62 1.43
C GLN A 103 -10.43 -2.06 1.12
N ARG A 104 -10.74 -2.39 -0.13
CA ARG A 104 -11.29 -3.71 -0.52
C ARG A 104 -10.52 -4.39 -1.64
N GLY A 105 -9.44 -3.74 -2.06
CA GLY A 105 -8.72 -4.07 -3.26
C GLY A 105 -9.44 -3.69 -4.54
N GLY A 106 -8.79 -3.91 -5.69
CA GLY A 106 -9.44 -3.71 -6.99
C GLY A 106 -10.72 -4.54 -7.09
N ALA A 107 -11.82 -3.92 -7.53
CA ALA A 107 -13.00 -4.68 -7.92
C ALA A 107 -12.62 -5.64 -9.05
N VAL A 108 -12.98 -6.92 -8.92
CA VAL A 108 -12.81 -7.92 -9.99
C VAL A 108 -13.82 -7.70 -11.11
#